data_AF-A0A0F7VLF5-F1
#
_entry.id   AF-A0A0F7VLF5-F1
#
_cell.length_a   1.000
_cell.length_b   1.000
_cell.length_c   1.000
_cell.angle_alpha   90.00
_cell.angle_beta   90.00
_cell.angle_gamma   90.00
#
_symmetry.space_group_name_H-M   'P 1'
#
loop_
_entity.id
_entity.type
_entity.pdbx_description
1 polymer ?
#
loop_
_entity_poly.entity_id
_entity_poly.type
_entity_poly.pdbx_seq_one_letter_code
_entity_poly.pdbx_strand_id
1 'polypeptide(L)'
;MTADPDLLWRRCAHLGRVLLPLVDQEPDEQADRRERLRTWGISEAVGERLIGIFAALAAHAVAADASVPAEDLGTLPLETVADAATGKRDFELLAGLPDTFADERDHQAVALFRLSAYEGGQGSRRLFQLSREVRHALTVLAESSPMPRPTCEDVFRRAADSGLR
;
A
#
# COMPACT_ATOMS: atom_id res chain seq x y z
N MET A 1 -13.35 -18.74 -15.26
CA MET A 1 -13.06 -18.82 -13.82
C MET A 1 -13.09 -17.40 -13.31
N THR A 2 -14.09 -17.03 -12.53
CA THR A 2 -14.16 -15.70 -11.92
C THR A 2 -13.01 -15.58 -10.92
N ALA A 3 -12.15 -14.55 -11.10
CA ALA A 3 -11.13 -14.21 -10.14
C ALA A 3 -11.76 -14.09 -8.75
N ASP A 4 -11.16 -14.72 -7.73
CA ASP A 4 -11.59 -14.62 -6.35
C ASP A 4 -11.21 -13.21 -5.83
N PRO A 5 -12.18 -12.27 -5.68
CA PRO A 5 -11.88 -10.89 -5.31
C PRO A 5 -11.22 -10.80 -3.94
N ASP A 6 -11.57 -11.73 -3.04
CA ASP A 6 -10.95 -11.83 -1.72
C ASP A 6 -9.48 -12.25 -1.81
N LEU A 7 -9.14 -13.16 -2.73
CA LEU A 7 -7.76 -13.60 -2.93
C LEU A 7 -6.89 -12.47 -3.47
N LEU A 8 -7.38 -11.71 -4.45
CA LEU A 8 -6.67 -10.56 -4.99
C LEU A 8 -6.42 -9.53 -3.89
N TRP A 9 -7.47 -9.19 -3.12
CA TRP A 9 -7.34 -8.28 -2.00
C TRP A 9 -6.32 -8.76 -0.96
N ARG A 10 -6.36 -10.03 -0.55
CA ARG A 10 -5.42 -10.58 0.44
C ARG A 10 -3.96 -10.42 0.02
N ARG A 11 -3.66 -10.60 -1.26
CA ARG A 11 -2.29 -10.40 -1.79
C ARG A 11 -1.90 -8.92 -1.78
N CYS A 12 -2.82 -8.02 -2.13
CA CYS A 12 -2.60 -6.57 -2.02
C CYS A 12 -2.41 -6.13 -0.56
N ALA A 13 -3.23 -6.64 0.36
CA ALA A 13 -3.12 -6.39 1.79
C ALA A 13 -1.81 -6.92 2.36
N HIS A 14 -1.33 -8.08 1.90
CA HIS A 14 -0.02 -8.59 2.26
C HIS A 14 1.11 -7.64 1.81
N LEU A 15 1.06 -7.12 0.56
CA LEU A 15 2.01 -6.10 0.09
C LEU A 15 2.03 -4.88 1.03
N GLY A 16 0.86 -4.35 1.37
CA GLY A 16 0.72 -3.23 2.29
C GLY A 16 1.29 -3.51 3.69
N ARG A 17 1.10 -4.72 4.21
CA ARG A 17 1.62 -5.14 5.52
C ARG A 17 3.14 -5.27 5.56
N VAL A 18 3.77 -5.74 4.48
CA VAL A 18 5.22 -5.95 4.44
C VAL A 18 6.01 -4.72 3.99
N LEU A 19 5.34 -3.71 3.39
CA LEU A 19 5.97 -2.50 2.86
C LEU A 19 6.86 -1.80 3.89
N LEU A 20 6.29 -1.32 5.00
CA LEU A 20 7.06 -0.55 5.99
C LEU A 20 8.13 -1.40 6.70
N PRO A 21 7.86 -2.64 7.15
CA PRO A 21 8.90 -3.48 7.73
C PRO A 21 10.09 -3.73 6.80
N LEU A 22 9.88 -3.78 5.48
CA LEU A 22 10.97 -3.92 4.51
C LEU A 22 11.73 -2.61 4.30
N VAL A 23 11.02 -1.48 4.21
CA VAL A 23 11.65 -0.15 4.08
C VAL A 23 12.45 0.19 5.33
N ASP A 24 11.98 -0.24 6.51
CA ASP A 24 12.68 -0.04 7.79
C ASP A 24 13.99 -0.84 7.90
N GLN A 25 14.31 -1.69 6.93
CA GLN A 25 15.64 -2.32 6.83
C GLN A 25 16.68 -1.36 6.28
N GLU A 26 16.26 -0.30 5.58
CA GLU A 26 17.15 0.75 5.11
C GLU A 26 17.47 1.72 6.25
N PRO A 27 18.70 2.27 6.31
CA PRO A 27 19.11 3.19 7.36
C PRO A 27 18.16 4.40 7.47
N ASP A 28 17.82 4.76 8.70
CA ASP A 28 17.07 5.97 9.07
C ASP A 28 15.62 6.10 8.56
N GLU A 29 15.17 5.27 7.60
CA GLU A 29 13.83 5.36 7.00
C GLU A 29 12.68 5.29 8.02
N GLN A 30 12.80 4.43 9.04
CA GLN A 30 11.78 4.35 10.10
C GLN A 30 11.71 5.65 10.91
N ALA A 31 12.87 6.19 11.30
CA ALA A 31 12.96 7.38 12.14
C ALA A 31 12.46 8.60 11.37
N ASP A 32 12.87 8.72 10.11
CA ASP A 32 12.49 9.80 9.21
C ASP A 32 10.98 9.77 8.91
N ARG A 33 10.40 8.60 8.61
CA ARG A 33 8.95 8.46 8.44
C ARG A 33 8.20 8.91 9.70
N ARG A 34 8.62 8.46 10.88
CA ARG A 34 7.94 8.82 12.14
C ARG A 34 8.05 10.31 12.45
N GLU A 35 9.19 10.94 12.17
CA GLU A 35 9.35 12.39 12.26
C GLU A 35 8.42 13.13 11.30
N ARG A 36 8.30 12.67 10.05
CA ARG A 36 7.33 13.20 9.07
C ARG A 36 5.90 13.10 9.59
N LEU A 37 5.49 11.94 10.10
CA LEU A 37 4.14 11.73 10.68
C LEU A 37 3.87 12.67 11.86
N ARG A 38 4.83 12.82 12.78
CA ARG A 38 4.73 13.75 13.91
C ARG A 38 4.59 15.20 13.44
N THR A 39 5.39 15.62 12.46
CA THR A 39 5.32 16.96 11.87
C THR A 39 3.95 17.23 11.21
N TRP A 40 3.33 16.21 10.63
CA TRP A 40 1.99 16.31 10.03
C TRP A 40 0.85 16.23 11.06
N GLY A 41 1.17 16.03 12.34
CA GLY A 41 0.19 15.86 13.40
C GLY A 41 -0.66 14.59 13.20
N ILE A 42 -0.03 13.52 12.70
CA ILE A 42 -0.62 12.20 12.55
C ILE A 42 0.01 11.29 13.62
N SER A 43 -0.83 10.57 14.37
CA SER A 43 -0.32 9.52 15.27
C SER A 43 0.46 8.49 14.48
N GLU A 44 1.66 8.11 14.94
CA GLU A 44 2.54 7.16 14.25
C GLU A 44 1.80 5.86 13.92
N ALA A 45 1.10 5.27 14.89
CA ALA A 45 0.33 4.03 14.69
C ALA A 45 -0.79 4.18 13.63
N VAL A 46 -1.48 5.32 13.60
CA VAL A 46 -2.53 5.60 12.62
C VAL A 46 -1.92 5.84 11.23
N GLY A 47 -0.84 6.62 11.16
CA GLY A 47 -0.14 6.93 9.91
C GLY A 47 0.47 5.70 9.26
N GLU A 48 1.18 4.87 10.03
CA GLU A 48 1.77 3.62 9.52
C GLU A 48 0.70 2.63 9.05
N ARG A 49 -0.43 2.51 9.77
CA ARG A 49 -1.57 1.70 9.32
C ARG A 49 -2.20 2.25 8.04
N LEU A 50 -2.34 3.56 7.94
CA LEU A 50 -2.85 4.23 6.75
C LEU A 50 -1.92 4.05 5.55
N ILE A 51 -0.60 4.12 5.74
CA ILE A 51 0.39 3.87 4.67
C ILE A 51 0.24 2.44 4.15
N GLY A 52 0.16 1.45 5.04
CA GLY A 52 0.00 0.04 4.65
C GLY A 52 -1.28 -0.18 3.83
N ILE A 53 -2.43 0.32 4.30
CA ILE A 53 -3.69 0.14 3.56
C ILE A 53 -3.72 0.93 2.25
N PHE A 54 -3.11 2.12 2.21
CA PHE A 54 -3.02 2.92 0.98
C PHE A 54 -2.20 2.17 -0.08
N ALA A 55 -1.05 1.60 0.30
CA ALA A 55 -0.26 0.76 -0.61
C ALA A 55 -1.06 -0.45 -1.14
N ALA A 56 -1.84 -1.11 -0.27
CA ALA A 56 -2.72 -2.20 -0.68
C ALA A 56 -3.81 -1.72 -1.67
N LEU A 57 -4.43 -0.58 -1.41
CA LEU A 57 -5.44 0.02 -2.29
C LEU A 57 -4.85 0.42 -3.65
N ALA A 58 -3.65 1.00 -3.67
CA ALA A 58 -2.95 1.35 -4.90
C ALA A 58 -2.65 0.10 -5.75
N ALA A 59 -2.12 -0.96 -5.14
CA ALA A 59 -1.86 -2.22 -5.83
C ALA A 59 -3.15 -2.89 -6.35
N HIS A 60 -4.20 -2.89 -5.53
CA HIS A 60 -5.51 -3.41 -5.90
C HIS A 60 -6.09 -2.64 -7.09
N ALA A 61 -6.04 -1.31 -7.07
CA ALA A 61 -6.55 -0.48 -8.16
C ALA A 61 -5.79 -0.71 -9.47
N VAL A 62 -4.46 -0.87 -9.43
CA VAL A 62 -3.67 -1.24 -10.62
C VAL A 62 -4.07 -2.61 -11.14
N ALA A 63 -4.21 -3.60 -10.26
CA ALA A 63 -4.62 -4.94 -10.65
C ALA A 63 -6.02 -4.96 -11.26
N ALA A 64 -6.97 -4.22 -10.67
CA ALA A 64 -8.33 -4.11 -11.15
C ALA A 64 -8.40 -3.43 -12.53
N ASP A 65 -7.70 -2.31 -12.72
CA ASP A 65 -7.63 -1.61 -14.02
C ASP A 65 -7.06 -2.49 -15.13
N ALA A 66 -6.02 -3.26 -14.80
CA ALA A 66 -5.37 -4.17 -15.74
C ALA A 66 -6.09 -5.53 -15.86
N SER A 67 -7.17 -5.76 -15.10
CA SER A 67 -7.87 -7.05 -15.00
C SER A 67 -6.93 -8.23 -14.70
N VAL A 68 -5.91 -7.97 -13.88
CA VAL A 68 -4.89 -8.94 -13.49
C VAL A 68 -5.48 -9.91 -12.45
N PRO A 69 -5.38 -11.23 -12.67
CA PRO A 69 -5.83 -12.20 -11.68
C PRO A 69 -4.90 -12.21 -10.46
N ALA A 70 -5.38 -12.73 -9.33
CA ALA A 70 -4.66 -12.66 -8.06
C ALA A 70 -3.27 -13.29 -8.12
N GLU A 71 -3.14 -14.44 -8.79
CA GLU A 71 -1.87 -15.15 -9.03
C GLU A 71 -0.83 -14.28 -9.72
N ASP A 72 -1.25 -13.38 -10.61
CA ASP A 72 -0.37 -12.55 -11.43
C ASP A 72 -0.07 -11.19 -10.80
N LEU A 73 -0.60 -10.89 -9.60
CA LEU A 73 -0.30 -9.64 -8.88
C LEU A 73 1.21 -9.43 -8.72
N GLY A 74 1.98 -10.52 -8.56
CA GLY A 74 3.44 -10.47 -8.42
C GLY A 74 4.15 -9.87 -9.65
N THR A 75 3.51 -9.86 -10.81
CA THR A 75 4.06 -9.31 -12.06
C THR A 75 3.95 -7.79 -12.16
N LEU A 76 3.15 -7.15 -11.29
CA LEU A 76 2.96 -5.70 -11.32
C LEU A 76 4.26 -4.96 -10.98
N PRO A 77 4.74 -4.04 -11.82
CA PRO A 77 5.89 -3.20 -11.51
C PRO A 77 5.61 -2.33 -10.29
N LEU A 78 6.59 -2.21 -9.39
CA LEU A 78 6.46 -1.35 -8.20
C LEU A 78 6.24 0.12 -8.58
N GLU A 79 6.88 0.57 -9.66
CA GLU A 79 6.70 1.92 -10.20
C GLU A 79 5.24 2.21 -10.54
N THR A 80 4.53 1.26 -11.17
CA THR A 80 3.11 1.41 -11.52
C THR A 80 2.24 1.53 -10.26
N VAL A 81 2.55 0.76 -9.21
CA VAL A 81 1.85 0.86 -7.91
C VAL A 81 2.15 2.21 -7.23
N ALA A 82 3.40 2.66 -7.30
CA ALA A 82 3.85 3.92 -6.73
C ALA A 82 3.21 5.14 -7.42
N ASP A 83 3.06 5.08 -8.73
CA ASP A 83 2.34 6.10 -9.50
C ASP A 83 0.85 6.07 -9.21
N ALA A 84 0.24 4.89 -9.08
CA ALA A 84 -1.16 4.78 -8.67
C ALA A 84 -1.43 5.39 -7.29
N ALA A 85 -0.50 5.25 -6.34
CA ALA A 85 -0.64 5.83 -5.00
C ALA A 85 -0.83 7.36 -5.01
N THR A 86 -0.22 8.07 -5.97
CA THR A 86 -0.32 9.54 -6.06
C THR A 86 -1.16 10.06 -7.23
N GLY A 87 -1.40 9.22 -8.24
CA GLY A 87 -2.11 9.58 -9.46
C GLY A 87 -3.61 9.27 -9.43
N LYS A 88 -4.05 8.30 -8.62
CA LYS A 88 -5.47 7.94 -8.48
C LYS A 88 -6.17 8.75 -7.41
N ARG A 89 -7.44 9.07 -7.65
CA ARG A 89 -8.32 9.68 -6.64
C ARG A 89 -8.80 8.63 -5.64
N ASP A 90 -9.19 9.07 -4.45
CA ASP A 90 -9.63 8.19 -3.36
C ASP A 90 -10.77 7.22 -3.78
N PHE A 91 -11.73 7.69 -4.59
CA PHE A 91 -12.81 6.84 -5.07
C PHE A 91 -12.35 5.79 -6.11
N GLU A 92 -11.27 6.06 -6.85
CA GLU A 92 -10.68 5.10 -7.79
C GLU A 92 -9.91 4.03 -7.02
N LEU A 93 -9.20 4.42 -5.96
CA LEU A 93 -8.50 3.50 -5.06
C LEU A 93 -9.46 2.56 -4.32
N LEU A 94 -10.66 3.05 -4.00
CA LEU A 94 -11.71 2.30 -3.31
C LEU A 94 -12.60 1.48 -4.25
N ALA A 95 -12.46 1.63 -5.56
CA ALA A 95 -13.29 0.94 -6.53
C ALA A 95 -12.92 -0.55 -6.62
N GLY A 96 -13.94 -1.39 -6.83
CA GLY A 96 -13.76 -2.83 -7.07
C GLY A 96 -13.32 -3.65 -5.86
N LEU A 97 -13.26 -3.06 -4.66
CA LEU A 97 -12.99 -3.79 -3.43
C LEU A 97 -14.07 -4.85 -3.17
N PRO A 98 -13.72 -5.97 -2.50
CA PRO A 98 -14.71 -6.98 -2.12
C PRO A 98 -15.74 -6.40 -1.15
N ASP A 99 -16.98 -6.90 -1.23
CA ASP A 99 -18.07 -6.49 -0.33
C ASP A 99 -17.83 -6.96 1.12
N THR A 100 -17.08 -8.04 1.29
CA THR A 100 -16.71 -8.62 2.59
C THR A 100 -15.21 -8.91 2.63
N PHE A 101 -14.58 -8.67 3.78
CA PHE A 101 -13.18 -9.03 3.99
C PHE A 101 -13.08 -10.25 4.90
N ALA A 102 -12.18 -11.17 4.57
CA ALA A 102 -11.92 -12.33 5.42
C ALA A 102 -11.11 -12.00 6.68
N ASP A 103 -10.34 -10.91 6.67
CA ASP A 103 -9.62 -10.39 7.83
C ASP A 103 -10.28 -9.10 8.31
N GLU A 104 -10.77 -9.08 9.55
CA GLU A 104 -11.39 -7.92 10.16
C GLU A 104 -10.43 -6.71 10.24
N ARG A 105 -9.12 -6.96 10.29
CA ARG A 105 -8.11 -5.89 10.28
C ARG A 105 -8.09 -5.11 8.97
N ASP A 106 -8.36 -5.79 7.86
CA ASP A 106 -8.45 -5.18 6.53
C ASP A 106 -9.72 -4.35 6.43
N HIS A 107 -10.85 -4.88 6.89
CA HIS A 107 -12.10 -4.13 6.95
C HIS A 107 -11.94 -2.83 7.74
N GLN A 108 -11.37 -2.90 8.94
CA GLN A 108 -11.09 -1.72 9.77
C GLN A 108 -10.14 -0.73 9.10
N ALA A 109 -9.11 -1.22 8.41
CA ALA A 109 -8.14 -0.36 7.74
C ALA A 109 -8.76 0.37 6.53
N VAL A 110 -9.57 -0.33 5.73
CA VAL A 110 -10.33 0.29 4.63
C VAL A 110 -11.35 1.30 5.18
N ALA A 111 -12.03 0.98 6.28
CA ALA A 111 -12.97 1.91 6.92
C ALA A 111 -12.25 3.18 7.41
N LEU A 112 -11.07 3.04 8.00
CA LEU A 112 -10.23 4.17 8.43
C LEU A 112 -9.78 5.04 7.24
N PHE A 113 -9.42 4.42 6.12
CA PHE A 113 -9.10 5.14 4.89
C PHE A 113 -10.33 5.91 4.37
N ARG A 114 -11.50 5.26 4.27
CA ARG A 114 -12.75 5.90 3.85
C ARG A 114 -13.11 7.11 4.72
N LEU A 115 -12.98 6.97 6.04
CA LEU A 115 -13.21 8.07 6.97
C LEU A 115 -12.26 9.24 6.65
N SER A 116 -10.97 8.97 6.48
CA SER A 116 -9.97 9.97 6.15
C SER A 116 -10.24 10.68 4.80
N ALA A 117 -10.76 9.93 3.81
CA ALA A 117 -11.11 10.44 2.49
C ALA A 117 -12.34 11.35 2.52
N TYR A 118 -13.35 10.97 3.29
CA TYR A 118 -14.64 11.67 3.31
C TYR A 118 -14.75 12.76 4.38
N GLU A 119 -13.88 12.78 5.39
CA GLU A 119 -13.80 13.89 6.37
C GLU A 119 -13.48 15.24 5.71
N GLY A 120 -12.84 15.25 4.54
CA GLY A 120 -12.46 16.46 3.85
C GLY A 120 -11.42 17.29 4.63
N GLY A 121 -11.12 18.49 4.14
CA GLY A 121 -10.26 19.46 4.85
C GLY A 121 -8.90 18.89 5.27
N GLN A 122 -8.69 18.74 6.60
CA GLN A 122 -7.45 18.18 7.15
C GLN A 122 -7.25 16.71 6.78
N GLY A 123 -8.32 15.92 6.63
CA GLY A 123 -8.26 14.52 6.21
C GLY A 123 -7.68 14.38 4.80
N SER A 124 -8.19 15.16 3.84
CA SER A 124 -7.67 15.18 2.47
C SER A 124 -6.21 15.64 2.39
N ARG A 125 -5.81 16.63 3.20
CA ARG A 125 -4.41 17.06 3.28
C ARG A 125 -3.51 15.93 3.81
N ARG A 126 -3.94 15.23 4.86
CA ARG A 126 -3.20 14.09 5.43
C ARG A 126 -3.10 12.94 4.43
N LEU A 127 -4.17 12.59 3.72
CA LEU A 127 -4.11 11.58 2.68
C LEU A 127 -3.15 11.93 1.55
N PHE A 128 -3.08 13.20 1.13
CA PHE A 128 -2.08 13.65 0.17
C PHE A 128 -0.64 13.53 0.69
N GLN A 129 -0.41 13.74 1.98
CA GLN A 129 0.92 13.54 2.57
C GLN A 129 1.28 12.05 2.65
N LEU A 130 0.31 11.22 3.06
CA LEU A 130 0.46 9.77 3.15
C LEU A 130 0.64 9.13 1.77
N SER A 131 -0.02 9.63 0.72
CA SER A 131 0.18 9.11 -0.65
C SER A 131 1.60 9.32 -1.15
N ARG A 132 2.20 10.48 -0.84
CA ARG A 132 3.61 10.76 -1.13
C ARG A 132 4.54 9.84 -0.34
N GLU A 133 4.20 9.55 0.92
CA GLU A 133 4.96 8.62 1.76
C GLU A 133 4.90 7.19 1.21
N VAL A 134 3.72 6.74 0.75
CA VAL A 134 3.55 5.43 0.09
C VAL A 134 4.40 5.35 -1.17
N ARG A 135 4.36 6.39 -2.01
CA ARG A 135 5.19 6.46 -3.22
C ARG A 135 6.67 6.40 -2.88
N HIS A 136 7.12 7.19 -1.91
CA HIS A 136 8.50 7.18 -1.41
C HIS A 136 8.91 5.77 -0.95
N ALA A 137 8.10 5.13 -0.11
CA ALA A 137 8.35 3.79 0.40
C ALA A 137 8.49 2.75 -0.73
N LEU A 138 7.62 2.81 -1.75
CA LEU A 138 7.69 1.93 -2.91
C LEU A 138 8.92 2.22 -3.79
N THR A 139 9.31 3.49 -3.94
CA THR A 139 10.53 3.90 -4.66
C THR A 139 11.77 3.41 -3.93
N VAL A 140 11.85 3.54 -2.60
CA VAL A 140 12.96 3.00 -1.80
C VAL A 140 13.10 1.49 -2.01
N LEU A 141 12.00 0.73 -1.93
CA LEU A 141 12.05 -0.71 -2.21
C LEU A 141 12.49 -1.03 -3.64
N ALA A 142 12.10 -0.20 -4.61
CA ALA A 142 12.49 -0.38 -5.99
C ALA A 142 14.00 -0.09 -6.20
N GLU A 143 14.52 0.97 -5.59
CA GLU A 143 15.93 1.36 -5.67
C GLU A 143 16.86 0.39 -4.93
N SER A 144 16.39 -0.19 -3.82
CA SER A 144 17.12 -1.23 -3.08
C SER A 144 17.13 -2.59 -3.79
N SER A 145 16.37 -2.76 -4.88
CA SER A 145 16.32 -4.02 -5.61
C SER A 145 17.48 -4.17 -6.58
N PRO A 146 18.11 -5.36 -6.69
CA PRO A 146 19.10 -5.63 -7.72
C PRO A 146 18.50 -5.74 -9.13
N MET A 147 17.16 -5.79 -9.25
CA MET A 147 16.46 -5.95 -10.52
C MET A 147 16.21 -4.59 -11.18
N PRO A 148 16.45 -4.43 -12.50
CA PRO A 148 16.24 -3.16 -13.20
C PRO A 148 14.80 -2.65 -13.21
N ARG A 149 13.83 -3.55 -13.06
CA ARG A 149 12.39 -3.27 -13.00
C ARG A 149 11.75 -4.16 -11.94
N PRO A 150 11.85 -3.80 -10.66
CA PRO A 150 11.35 -4.63 -9.58
C PRO A 150 9.83 -4.70 -9.60
N THR A 151 9.30 -5.87 -9.28
CA THR A 151 7.87 -6.12 -9.23
C THR A 151 7.41 -6.43 -7.81
N CYS A 152 6.08 -6.55 -7.62
CA CYS A 152 5.51 -6.96 -6.33
C CYS A 152 6.03 -8.34 -5.89
N GLU A 153 6.37 -9.24 -6.81
CA GLU A 153 6.97 -10.55 -6.50
C GLU A 153 8.34 -10.41 -5.84
N ASP A 154 9.16 -9.44 -6.27
CA ASP A 154 10.46 -9.20 -5.64
C ASP A 154 10.30 -8.73 -4.19
N VAL A 155 9.25 -7.94 -3.91
CA VAL A 155 8.88 -7.54 -2.55
C VAL A 155 8.41 -8.73 -1.72
N PHE A 156 7.54 -9.59 -2.28
CA PHE A 156 7.08 -10.80 -1.59
C PHE A 156 8.23 -11.75 -1.28
N ARG A 157 9.18 -11.91 -2.21
CA ARG A 157 10.39 -12.72 -1.99
C ARG A 157 11.25 -12.13 -0.89
N ARG A 158 11.55 -10.82 -0.93
CA ARG A 158 12.32 -10.14 0.13
C ARG A 158 11.64 -10.23 1.49
N ALA A 159 10.31 -10.11 1.54
CA ALA A 159 9.52 -10.29 2.75
C ALA A 159 9.67 -11.71 3.32
N ALA A 160 9.54 -12.73 2.47
CA ALA A 160 9.71 -14.12 2.86
C ALA A 160 11.13 -14.41 3.38
N ASP A 161 12.16 -13.89 2.72
CA ASP A 161 13.56 -14.02 3.15
C ASP A 161 13.82 -13.32 4.49
N SER A 162 13.06 -12.28 4.80
CA SER A 162 13.11 -11.54 6.07
C SER A 162 12.17 -12.11 7.14
N GLY A 163 11.44 -13.19 6.86
CA GLY A 163 10.49 -13.82 7.79
C GLY A 163 9.18 -13.03 8.01
N LEU A 164 8.84 -12.09 7.14
CA LEU A 164 7.63 -11.26 7.21
C LEU A 164 6.43 -11.98 6.55
N ARG A 165 5.22 -11.88 7.13
CA ARG A 165 3.98 -12.52 6.66
C ARG A 165 2.75 -11.62 6.77
#